data_AF-A0A932IJ14-F1
#
_entry.id   AF-A0A932IJ14-F1
#
_cell.length_a   1.000
_cell.length_b   1.000
_cell.length_c   1.000
_cell.angle_alpha   90.00
_cell.angle_beta   90.00
_cell.angle_gamma   90.00
#
_symmetry.space_group_name_H-M   'P 1'
#
loop_
_entity.id
_entity.type
_entity.pdbx_description
1 polymer ?
#
loop_
_entity_poly.entity_id
_entity_poly.type
_entity_poly.pdbx_seq_one_letter_code
_entity_poly.pdbx_strand_id
1 'polypeptide(L)'
;QDLSFTAGTLTCSSVNCRYNTSGCSTCTNGIVEPGEVCDGGVGTATCVSEGFASGTLGCATGCASYDTSGCSTTPVCGDGLVAAAYGEPCEPGALNGESCQTLSFDEGVLACAPDCSSFDTSGCARCGDGVRNGSEFCDGADVNGETCIGLGWSGGSLACDGACAAYDLTTCTGEQCDNYIEDECVTGSEPECDGWLDCFAAACMNVHPYCTDGTAPTGSACQSHRDCASNGGDPYCWREAEGAPGGYCTELCDELAEDCPGDSTCAFSTCFDRCSIDPDCRPGYSCQSGVDPTYSVCLPA
;
A
#
# COMPACT_ATOMS: atom_id res chain seq x y z
N GLN A 1 -36.91 34.52 -59.09
CA GLN A 1 -35.94 33.42 -58.92
C GLN A 1 -36.19 32.88 -57.53
N ASP A 2 -36.46 31.59 -57.42
CA ASP A 2 -36.52 30.93 -56.11
C ASP A 2 -35.07 30.65 -55.69
N LEU A 3 -34.64 31.22 -54.57
CA LEU A 3 -33.26 31.14 -54.09
C LEU A 3 -33.05 29.95 -53.15
N SER A 4 -34.07 29.10 -52.95
CA SER A 4 -34.01 27.86 -52.17
C SER A 4 -33.70 28.02 -50.67
N PHE A 5 -33.74 29.24 -50.13
CA PHE A 5 -33.65 29.48 -48.68
C PHE A 5 -34.90 29.00 -47.97
N THR A 6 -34.72 28.33 -46.83
CA THR A 6 -35.80 27.72 -46.05
C THR A 6 -36.22 28.58 -44.86
N ALA A 7 -35.35 29.47 -44.39
CA ALA A 7 -35.62 30.40 -43.30
C ALA A 7 -34.78 31.70 -43.39
N GLY A 8 -35.01 32.61 -42.44
CA GLY A 8 -34.24 33.84 -42.27
C GLY A 8 -34.90 35.12 -42.82
N THR A 9 -34.21 36.25 -42.67
CA THR A 9 -34.73 37.58 -43.04
C THR A 9 -34.04 38.11 -44.29
N LEU A 10 -34.79 38.18 -45.39
CA LEU A 10 -34.32 38.79 -46.63
C LEU A 10 -34.41 40.32 -46.52
N THR A 11 -33.29 41.00 -46.72
CA THR A 11 -33.25 42.47 -46.72
C THR A 11 -32.83 43.02 -48.08
N CYS A 12 -33.00 44.32 -48.30
CA CYS A 12 -32.51 44.99 -49.51
C CYS A 12 -31.22 45.74 -49.18
N SER A 13 -30.17 45.53 -49.97
CA SER A 13 -28.91 46.27 -49.83
C SER A 13 -29.12 47.74 -50.14
N SER A 14 -28.81 48.62 -49.18
CA SER A 14 -28.87 50.07 -49.33
C SER A 14 -27.82 50.64 -50.29
N VAL A 15 -26.84 49.83 -50.72
CA VAL A 15 -25.72 50.25 -51.57
C VAL A 15 -26.03 50.03 -53.05
N ASN A 16 -26.69 48.94 -53.39
CA ASN A 16 -26.86 48.53 -54.79
C ASN A 16 -28.27 48.00 -55.13
N CYS A 17 -29.23 48.13 -54.20
CA CYS A 17 -30.62 47.69 -54.35
C CYS A 17 -30.76 46.21 -54.75
N ARG A 18 -29.78 45.36 -54.42
CA ARG A 18 -29.88 43.90 -54.58
C ARG A 18 -30.39 43.25 -53.30
N TYR A 19 -30.96 42.06 -53.44
CA TYR A 19 -31.28 41.20 -52.30
C TYR A 19 -30.02 40.93 -51.48
N ASN A 20 -30.09 41.21 -50.18
CA ASN A 20 -29.10 40.78 -49.20
C ASN A 20 -29.62 39.52 -48.51
N THR A 21 -29.02 38.40 -48.87
CA THR A 21 -29.35 37.06 -48.38
C THR A 21 -28.47 36.64 -47.20
N SER A 22 -27.65 37.53 -46.65
CA SER A 22 -26.73 37.19 -45.55
C SER A 22 -27.43 36.77 -44.25
N GLY A 23 -28.74 36.99 -44.15
CA GLY A 23 -29.57 36.53 -43.04
C GLY A 23 -30.58 35.44 -43.44
N CYS A 24 -30.42 34.84 -44.62
CA CYS A 24 -31.21 33.71 -45.10
C CYS A 24 -30.43 32.41 -44.91
N SER A 25 -31.08 31.35 -44.45
CA SER A 25 -30.45 30.05 -44.21
C SER A 25 -31.07 28.97 -45.08
N THR A 26 -30.30 27.91 -45.34
CA THR A 26 -30.73 26.77 -46.17
C THR A 26 -30.62 25.49 -45.37
N CYS A 27 -31.77 25.02 -44.89
CA CYS A 27 -31.87 23.77 -44.17
C CYS A 27 -31.43 22.60 -45.06
N THR A 28 -30.73 21.62 -44.48
CA THR A 28 -30.21 20.39 -45.11
C THR A 28 -28.96 20.55 -45.99
N ASN A 29 -28.19 21.62 -45.80
CA ASN A 29 -26.89 21.82 -46.45
C ASN A 29 -25.68 21.23 -45.67
N GLY A 30 -25.92 20.65 -44.49
CA GLY A 30 -24.94 20.05 -43.59
C GLY A 30 -24.22 21.03 -42.66
N ILE A 31 -24.64 22.30 -42.58
CA ILE A 31 -24.03 23.35 -41.77
C ILE A 31 -25.10 24.01 -40.94
N VAL A 32 -24.95 24.03 -39.61
CA VAL A 32 -25.87 24.77 -38.73
C VAL A 32 -25.56 26.27 -38.83
N GLU A 33 -26.43 27.02 -39.51
CA GLU A 33 -26.29 28.46 -39.73
C GLU A 33 -26.95 29.29 -38.59
N PRO A 34 -26.63 30.59 -38.45
CA PRO A 34 -27.30 31.44 -37.47
C PRO A 34 -28.82 31.45 -37.63
N GLY A 35 -29.53 30.99 -36.61
CA GLY A 35 -31.00 30.84 -36.63
C GLY A 35 -31.48 29.39 -36.78
N GLU A 36 -30.57 28.44 -36.98
CA GLU A 36 -30.85 27.01 -37.02
C GLU A 36 -30.40 26.32 -35.74
N VAL A 37 -31.11 25.27 -35.33
CA VAL A 37 -30.73 24.39 -34.21
C VAL A 37 -30.11 23.08 -34.70
N CYS A 38 -30.40 22.69 -35.94
CA CYS A 38 -29.95 21.46 -36.59
C CYS A 38 -29.95 21.69 -38.11
N ASP A 39 -29.23 20.85 -38.86
CA ASP A 39 -29.23 20.92 -40.34
C ASP A 39 -29.23 19.51 -40.92
N GLY A 40 -30.43 18.92 -41.06
CA GLY A 40 -30.65 17.53 -41.45
C GLY A 40 -30.30 16.49 -40.38
N GLY A 41 -29.15 16.64 -39.72
CA GLY A 41 -28.75 15.88 -38.53
C GLY A 41 -28.90 16.69 -37.24
N VAL A 42 -29.08 16.00 -36.12
CA VAL A 42 -29.30 16.62 -34.79
C VAL A 42 -28.02 16.78 -33.95
N GLY A 43 -26.85 16.46 -34.52
CA GLY A 43 -25.57 16.55 -33.82
C GLY A 43 -25.52 15.64 -32.59
N THR A 44 -25.27 16.22 -31.42
CA THR A 44 -25.24 15.50 -30.13
C THR A 44 -26.57 15.58 -29.37
N ALA A 45 -27.58 16.25 -29.92
CA ALA A 45 -28.90 16.34 -29.29
C ALA A 45 -29.62 14.98 -29.35
N THR A 46 -30.42 14.70 -28.34
CA THR A 46 -31.14 13.43 -28.17
C THR A 46 -32.57 13.72 -27.74
N CYS A 47 -33.44 12.72 -27.81
CA CYS A 47 -34.78 12.86 -27.24
C CYS A 47 -34.71 13.23 -25.75
N VAL A 48 -33.71 12.74 -25.00
CA VAL A 48 -33.48 13.11 -23.60
C VAL A 48 -33.14 14.58 -23.42
N SER A 49 -32.27 15.17 -24.26
CA SER A 49 -31.96 16.60 -24.16
C SER A 49 -33.17 17.50 -24.44
N GLU A 50 -34.12 17.01 -25.24
CA GLU A 50 -35.38 17.70 -25.55
C GLU A 50 -36.51 17.35 -24.55
N GLY A 51 -36.20 16.65 -23.45
CA GLY A 51 -37.12 16.37 -22.37
C GLY A 51 -38.02 15.15 -22.57
N PHE A 52 -37.63 14.19 -23.40
CA PHE A 52 -38.29 12.89 -23.58
C PHE A 52 -37.44 11.76 -22.96
N ALA A 53 -37.94 10.53 -22.96
CA ALA A 53 -37.23 9.39 -22.37
C ALA A 53 -36.38 8.65 -23.40
N SER A 54 -36.89 8.42 -24.61
CA SER A 54 -36.23 7.61 -25.62
C SER A 54 -36.67 8.00 -27.04
N GLY A 55 -36.20 7.25 -28.03
CA GLY A 55 -36.63 7.38 -29.43
C GLY A 55 -35.61 8.07 -30.32
N THR A 56 -36.04 8.49 -31.51
CA THR A 56 -35.18 9.11 -32.51
C THR A 56 -35.54 10.58 -32.69
N LEU A 57 -34.60 11.46 -32.36
CA LEU A 57 -34.76 12.91 -32.57
C LEU A 57 -34.48 13.25 -34.04
N GLY A 58 -35.40 13.97 -34.66
CA GLY A 58 -35.26 14.48 -36.02
C GLY A 58 -34.91 15.96 -36.06
N CYS A 59 -34.53 16.45 -37.25
CA CYS A 59 -34.45 17.88 -37.54
C CYS A 59 -35.69 18.30 -38.31
N ALA A 60 -36.41 19.33 -37.83
CA ALA A 60 -37.61 19.79 -38.53
C ALA A 60 -37.25 20.39 -39.90
N THR A 61 -38.20 20.37 -40.86
CA THR A 61 -37.96 20.79 -42.26
C THR A 61 -37.51 22.24 -42.45
N GLY A 62 -37.66 23.09 -41.42
CA GLY A 62 -37.20 24.47 -41.42
C GLY A 62 -35.96 24.73 -40.56
N CYS A 63 -35.36 23.69 -39.96
CA CYS A 63 -34.14 23.73 -39.16
C CYS A 63 -34.15 24.65 -37.91
N ALA A 64 -35.24 25.38 -37.67
CA ALA A 64 -35.41 26.28 -36.52
C ALA A 64 -35.79 25.54 -35.21
N SER A 65 -36.12 24.25 -35.29
CA SER A 65 -36.44 23.40 -34.14
C SER A 65 -36.12 21.93 -34.42
N TYR A 66 -35.99 21.13 -33.37
CA TYR A 66 -35.97 19.68 -33.50
C TYR A 66 -37.37 19.13 -33.79
N ASP A 67 -37.43 18.01 -34.49
CA ASP A 67 -38.63 17.20 -34.68
C ASP A 67 -38.67 16.10 -33.62
N THR A 68 -39.58 16.23 -32.66
CA THR A 68 -39.76 15.31 -31.54
C THR A 68 -40.84 14.26 -31.79
N SER A 69 -41.41 14.19 -33.00
CA SER A 69 -42.47 13.22 -33.33
C SER A 69 -42.01 11.76 -33.25
N GLY A 70 -40.70 11.50 -33.35
CA GLY A 70 -40.06 10.20 -33.15
C GLY A 70 -39.62 9.92 -31.70
N CYS A 71 -39.82 10.85 -30.77
CA CYS A 71 -39.48 10.68 -29.36
C CYS A 71 -40.61 10.01 -28.56
N SER A 72 -40.25 9.38 -27.44
CA SER A 72 -41.15 8.65 -26.55
C SER A 72 -40.92 9.07 -25.10
N THR A 73 -41.97 9.02 -24.28
CA THR A 73 -41.89 9.27 -22.83
C THR A 73 -41.67 7.98 -22.01
N THR A 74 -41.55 6.84 -22.69
CA THR A 74 -41.23 5.56 -22.04
C THR A 74 -39.73 5.29 -22.19
N PRO A 75 -38.99 5.13 -21.08
CA PRO A 75 -37.56 4.80 -21.13
C PRO A 75 -37.32 3.42 -21.78
N VAL A 76 -36.16 3.22 -22.38
CA VAL A 76 -35.80 1.96 -23.06
C VAL A 76 -34.38 1.57 -22.68
N CYS A 77 -34.28 0.60 -21.77
CA CYS A 77 -33.01 0.05 -21.34
C CYS A 77 -32.22 -0.53 -22.52
N GLY A 78 -30.96 -0.12 -22.63
CA GLY A 78 -30.02 -0.52 -23.67
C GLY A 78 -30.08 0.33 -24.94
N ASP A 79 -30.76 1.49 -24.93
CA ASP A 79 -30.76 2.42 -26.07
C ASP A 79 -29.57 3.40 -26.04
N GLY A 80 -28.83 3.41 -24.94
CA GLY A 80 -27.63 4.20 -24.72
C GLY A 80 -27.92 5.62 -24.23
N LEU A 81 -29.16 5.94 -23.89
CA LEU A 81 -29.59 7.24 -23.39
C LEU A 81 -30.07 7.13 -21.94
N VAL A 82 -29.40 7.82 -21.03
CA VAL A 82 -29.85 7.84 -19.63
C VAL A 82 -31.06 8.76 -19.47
N ALA A 83 -32.24 8.18 -19.27
CA ALA A 83 -33.49 8.90 -19.02
C ALA A 83 -33.85 8.99 -17.52
N ALA A 84 -32.96 9.53 -16.69
CA ALA A 84 -33.11 9.54 -15.23
C ALA A 84 -34.41 10.20 -14.75
N ALA A 85 -34.89 11.24 -15.43
CA ALA A 85 -36.17 11.90 -15.13
C ALA A 85 -37.41 11.00 -15.33
N TYR A 86 -37.23 9.88 -16.03
CA TYR A 86 -38.27 8.91 -16.38
C TYR A 86 -38.10 7.55 -15.66
N GLY A 87 -37.20 7.46 -14.67
CA GLY A 87 -36.99 6.24 -13.87
C GLY A 87 -35.91 5.31 -14.40
N GLU A 88 -35.10 5.77 -15.36
CA GLU A 88 -33.93 5.06 -15.90
C GLU A 88 -32.65 5.79 -15.47
N PRO A 89 -32.14 5.56 -14.25
CA PRO A 89 -30.99 6.28 -13.71
C PRO A 89 -29.67 6.01 -14.44
N CYS A 90 -29.57 4.93 -15.21
CA CYS A 90 -28.34 4.48 -15.87
C CYS A 90 -28.64 3.64 -17.10
N GLU A 91 -27.57 3.36 -17.85
CA GLU A 91 -27.54 2.47 -19.00
C GLU A 91 -26.32 1.53 -18.90
N PRO A 92 -26.31 0.36 -19.56
CA PRO A 92 -25.12 -0.47 -19.68
C PRO A 92 -23.96 0.34 -20.30
N GLY A 93 -22.98 0.70 -19.46
CA GLY A 93 -21.82 1.51 -19.86
C GLY A 93 -21.99 3.03 -19.68
N ALA A 94 -23.15 3.52 -19.25
CA ALA A 94 -23.36 4.92 -18.89
C ALA A 94 -24.09 5.05 -17.54
N LEU A 95 -23.32 5.25 -16.47
CA LEU A 95 -23.83 5.29 -15.10
C LEU A 95 -24.26 6.70 -14.64
N ASN A 96 -24.43 7.64 -15.57
CA ASN A 96 -24.81 9.02 -15.27
C ASN A 96 -23.87 9.77 -14.30
N GLY A 97 -22.58 9.39 -14.28
CA GLY A 97 -21.60 9.96 -13.35
C GLY A 97 -21.63 9.36 -11.94
N GLU A 98 -22.49 8.36 -11.69
CA GLU A 98 -22.49 7.62 -10.43
C GLU A 98 -21.39 6.56 -10.38
N SER A 99 -20.91 6.30 -9.18
CA SER A 99 -19.94 5.25 -8.85
C SER A 99 -20.28 4.66 -7.48
N CYS A 100 -19.58 3.60 -7.06
CA CYS A 100 -19.74 3.07 -5.71
C CYS A 100 -19.53 4.17 -4.64
N GLN A 101 -18.54 5.05 -4.85
CA GLN A 101 -18.22 6.15 -3.95
C GLN A 101 -19.33 7.21 -3.85
N THR A 102 -19.96 7.58 -4.97
CA THR A 102 -21.07 8.55 -4.94
C THR A 102 -22.30 7.96 -4.22
N LEU A 103 -22.42 6.62 -4.18
CA LEU A 103 -23.46 5.88 -3.46
C LEU A 103 -23.06 5.48 -2.03
N SER A 104 -22.01 6.07 -1.46
CA SER A 104 -21.53 5.83 -0.07
C SER A 104 -20.95 4.43 0.19
N PHE A 105 -20.40 3.79 -0.83
CA PHE A 105 -19.50 2.63 -0.71
C PHE A 105 -18.05 3.10 -0.82
N ASP A 106 -17.10 2.32 -0.32
CA ASP A 106 -15.70 2.74 -0.29
C ASP A 106 -15.00 2.43 -1.63
N GLU A 107 -15.34 1.30 -2.25
CA GLU A 107 -14.74 0.87 -3.51
C GLU A 107 -15.64 -0.08 -4.33
N GLY A 108 -15.07 -0.64 -5.41
CA GLY A 108 -15.72 -1.60 -6.29
C GLY A 108 -16.14 -1.01 -7.64
N VAL A 109 -16.91 -1.79 -8.39
CA VAL A 109 -17.40 -1.43 -9.72
C VAL A 109 -18.92 -1.39 -9.68
N LEU A 110 -19.47 -0.18 -9.84
CA LEU A 110 -20.91 0.01 -9.96
C LEU A 110 -21.38 -0.45 -11.34
N ALA A 111 -22.50 -1.15 -11.39
CA ALA A 111 -23.15 -1.53 -12.63
C ALA A 111 -24.57 -0.94 -12.71
N CYS A 112 -25.13 -0.94 -13.91
CA CYS A 112 -26.55 -0.68 -14.10
C CYS A 112 -27.32 -2.00 -14.02
N ALA A 113 -28.47 -2.02 -13.34
CA ALA A 113 -29.31 -3.20 -13.30
C ALA A 113 -29.72 -3.64 -14.73
N PRO A 114 -29.96 -4.94 -14.99
CA PRO A 114 -30.29 -5.42 -16.33
C PRO A 114 -31.57 -4.82 -16.95
N ASP A 115 -32.44 -4.24 -16.13
CA ASP A 115 -33.67 -3.55 -16.56
C ASP A 115 -33.55 -2.02 -16.49
N CYS A 116 -32.35 -1.51 -16.19
CA CYS A 116 -32.02 -0.10 -16.02
C CYS A 116 -32.88 0.65 -14.97
N SER A 117 -33.62 -0.06 -14.12
CA SER A 117 -34.51 0.57 -13.12
C SER A 117 -33.78 1.10 -11.89
N SER A 118 -32.53 0.67 -11.70
CA SER A 118 -31.70 0.97 -10.53
C SER A 118 -30.23 0.68 -10.83
N PHE A 119 -29.35 1.10 -9.92
CA PHE A 119 -27.96 0.67 -9.93
C PHE A 119 -27.80 -0.69 -9.27
N ASP A 120 -26.96 -1.54 -9.85
CA ASP A 120 -26.52 -2.79 -9.24
C ASP A 120 -25.26 -2.54 -8.42
N THR A 121 -25.42 -2.56 -7.10
CA THR A 121 -24.35 -2.34 -6.12
C THR A 121 -23.68 -3.63 -5.66
N SER A 122 -24.00 -4.79 -6.26
CA SER A 122 -23.39 -6.07 -5.85
C SER A 122 -21.89 -6.15 -6.09
N GLY A 123 -21.37 -5.29 -6.99
CA GLY A 123 -19.93 -5.11 -7.22
C GLY A 123 -19.28 -4.00 -6.37
N CYS A 124 -20.04 -3.34 -5.49
CA CYS A 124 -19.52 -2.34 -4.56
C CYS A 124 -19.21 -2.97 -3.19
N ALA A 125 -18.13 -2.49 -2.55
CA ALA A 125 -17.68 -2.94 -1.24
C ALA A 125 -17.67 -1.79 -0.23
N ARG A 126 -17.85 -2.10 1.05
CA ARG A 126 -17.83 -1.10 2.12
C ARG A 126 -17.06 -1.62 3.32
N CYS A 127 -16.00 -0.89 3.65
CA CYS A 127 -15.14 -1.21 4.77
C CYS A 127 -15.91 -1.10 6.08
N GLY A 128 -15.80 -2.15 6.89
CA GLY A 128 -16.47 -2.25 8.19
C GLY A 128 -17.92 -2.76 8.09
N ASP A 129 -18.29 -3.46 7.01
CA ASP A 129 -19.57 -4.16 6.91
C ASP A 129 -19.56 -5.57 7.54
N GLY A 130 -18.38 -6.01 7.98
CA GLY A 130 -18.13 -7.29 8.63
C GLY A 130 -17.92 -8.45 7.68
N VAL A 131 -17.86 -8.21 6.36
CA VAL A 131 -17.65 -9.22 5.33
C VAL A 131 -16.57 -8.74 4.38
N ARG A 132 -15.39 -9.38 4.40
CA ARG A 132 -14.35 -9.04 3.42
C ARG A 132 -14.84 -9.32 2.00
N ASN A 133 -15.01 -8.28 1.21
CA ASN A 133 -15.50 -8.36 -0.16
C ASN A 133 -14.81 -7.33 -1.08
N GLY A 134 -15.03 -7.41 -2.39
CA GLY A 134 -14.34 -6.53 -3.35
C GLY A 134 -12.81 -6.69 -3.32
N SER A 135 -12.10 -5.60 -3.09
CA SER A 135 -10.62 -5.54 -2.99
C SER A 135 -10.14 -5.32 -1.54
N GLU A 136 -11.04 -5.42 -0.57
CA GLU A 136 -10.72 -5.24 0.85
C GLU A 136 -9.67 -6.25 1.30
N PHE A 137 -8.61 -5.74 1.92
CA PHE A 137 -7.57 -6.59 2.48
C PHE A 137 -8.07 -7.37 3.70
N CYS A 138 -8.93 -6.75 4.50
CA CYS A 138 -9.66 -7.30 5.64
C CYS A 138 -10.94 -6.48 5.91
N ASP A 139 -11.82 -6.91 6.81
CA ASP A 139 -12.95 -6.10 7.28
C ASP A 139 -13.18 -6.30 8.78
N GLY A 140 -13.00 -5.25 9.58
CA GLY A 140 -13.21 -5.32 11.02
C GLY A 140 -12.36 -6.43 11.66
N ALA A 141 -13.00 -7.49 12.19
CA ALA A 141 -12.32 -8.66 12.75
C ALA A 141 -12.09 -9.80 11.73
N ASP A 142 -12.65 -9.69 10.53
CA ASP A 142 -12.40 -10.62 9.43
C ASP A 142 -11.01 -10.32 8.82
N VAL A 143 -9.96 -10.88 9.43
CA VAL A 143 -8.53 -10.60 9.12
C VAL A 143 -7.81 -11.71 8.32
N ASN A 144 -8.58 -12.61 7.68
CA ASN A 144 -8.15 -13.72 6.82
C ASN A 144 -7.52 -14.88 7.60
N GLY A 145 -7.89 -14.99 8.87
CA GLY A 145 -7.21 -15.91 9.79
C GLY A 145 -5.81 -15.46 10.20
N GLU A 146 -5.38 -14.25 9.81
CA GLU A 146 -4.16 -13.65 10.34
C GLU A 146 -4.32 -13.29 11.82
N THR A 147 -3.22 -13.23 12.56
CA THR A 147 -3.19 -12.88 13.97
C THR A 147 -2.03 -11.93 14.25
N CYS A 148 -2.09 -11.18 15.35
CA CYS A 148 -0.93 -10.40 15.81
C CYS A 148 0.32 -11.28 15.97
N ILE A 149 0.15 -12.53 16.43
CA ILE A 149 1.23 -13.52 16.56
C ILE A 149 1.85 -13.88 15.21
N GLY A 150 1.02 -14.11 14.18
CA GLY A 150 1.50 -14.39 12.83
C GLY A 150 2.26 -13.22 12.19
N LEU A 151 2.01 -11.99 12.67
CA LEU A 151 2.69 -10.76 12.24
C LEU A 151 3.88 -10.35 13.14
N GLY A 152 4.35 -11.24 14.03
CA GLY A 152 5.54 -11.02 14.86
C GLY A 152 5.29 -10.30 16.19
N TRP A 153 4.04 -10.09 16.60
CA TRP A 153 3.71 -9.54 17.92
C TRP A 153 3.52 -10.66 18.94
N SER A 154 3.74 -10.39 20.24
CA SER A 154 3.55 -11.40 21.28
C SER A 154 2.07 -11.77 21.55
N GLY A 155 1.11 -10.95 21.09
CA GLY A 155 -0.32 -11.21 21.26
C GLY A 155 -1.21 -10.03 20.86
N GLY A 156 -2.45 -10.03 21.36
CA GLY A 156 -3.44 -8.99 21.12
C GLY A 156 -4.55 -9.42 20.16
N SER A 157 -5.42 -8.47 19.79
CA SER A 157 -6.46 -8.68 18.78
C SER A 157 -6.02 -8.00 17.49
N LEU A 158 -6.18 -8.68 16.35
CA LEU A 158 -5.93 -8.08 15.04
C LEU A 158 -7.26 -7.56 14.48
N ALA A 159 -7.23 -6.35 13.94
CA ALA A 159 -8.36 -5.76 13.24
C ALA A 159 -7.91 -5.20 11.90
N CYS A 160 -8.87 -4.81 11.06
CA CYS A 160 -8.61 -4.05 9.86
C CYS A 160 -8.54 -2.56 10.14
N ASP A 161 -7.73 -1.83 9.37
CA ASP A 161 -7.74 -0.37 9.41
C ASP A 161 -9.06 0.21 8.87
N GLY A 162 -9.31 1.49 9.15
CA GLY A 162 -10.55 2.15 8.76
C GLY A 162 -10.73 2.35 7.24
N ALA A 163 -9.73 1.99 6.44
CA ALA A 163 -9.79 2.03 4.98
C ALA A 163 -9.80 0.61 4.35
N CYS A 164 -9.77 -0.43 5.19
CA CYS A 164 -9.63 -1.82 4.82
C CYS A 164 -8.45 -2.13 3.88
N ALA A 165 -7.40 -1.31 3.95
CA ALA A 165 -6.23 -1.39 3.08
C ALA A 165 -5.03 -2.08 3.75
N ALA A 166 -5.04 -2.14 5.08
CA ALA A 166 -4.04 -2.81 5.90
C ALA A 166 -4.64 -3.29 7.23
N TYR A 167 -3.86 -4.06 8.00
CA TYR A 167 -4.22 -4.40 9.37
C TYR A 167 -4.03 -3.19 10.31
N ASP A 168 -4.98 -2.98 11.21
CA ASP A 168 -4.82 -2.10 12.36
C ASP A 168 -4.09 -2.85 13.48
N LEU A 169 -2.81 -2.49 13.66
CA LEU A 169 -1.93 -3.09 14.66
C LEU A 169 -2.04 -2.42 16.03
N THR A 170 -2.85 -1.37 16.20
CA THR A 170 -2.92 -0.61 17.47
C THR A 170 -3.44 -1.42 18.65
N THR A 171 -4.12 -2.54 18.37
CA THR A 171 -4.64 -3.49 19.38
C THR A 171 -3.82 -4.78 19.49
N CYS A 172 -2.74 -4.89 18.72
CA CYS A 172 -1.69 -5.87 18.98
C CYS A 172 -0.88 -5.45 20.21
N THR A 173 -0.35 -6.45 20.93
CA THR A 173 0.36 -6.26 22.20
C THR A 173 1.67 -7.01 22.21
N GLY A 174 2.62 -6.54 23.00
CA GLY A 174 4.00 -7.04 22.99
C GLY A 174 4.87 -6.24 22.02
N GLU A 175 6.16 -6.54 21.98
CA GLU A 175 7.09 -5.94 21.02
C GLU A 175 7.07 -6.72 19.69
N GLN A 176 7.40 -6.04 18.59
CA GLN A 176 7.39 -6.60 17.25
C GLN A 176 8.73 -7.29 16.98
N CYS A 177 8.78 -8.60 17.19
CA CYS A 177 9.94 -9.44 16.87
C CYS A 177 9.92 -9.72 15.36
N ASP A 178 10.50 -8.82 14.58
CA ASP A 178 10.70 -9.06 13.15
C ASP A 178 11.93 -9.96 12.95
N ASN A 179 11.87 -10.82 11.93
CA ASN A 179 12.99 -11.59 11.35
C ASN A 179 13.77 -12.59 12.23
N TYR A 180 13.41 -13.89 12.10
CA TYR A 180 14.22 -15.15 11.94
C TYR A 180 15.68 -15.25 12.49
N ILE A 181 16.10 -14.41 13.43
CA ILE A 181 17.37 -14.45 14.20
C ILE A 181 17.07 -14.21 15.70
N GLU A 182 15.82 -14.37 16.12
CA GLU A 182 15.44 -14.30 17.54
C GLU A 182 15.02 -15.71 18.00
N ASP A 183 15.89 -16.69 17.74
CA ASP A 183 15.69 -18.07 18.19
C ASP A 183 16.07 -18.16 19.68
N GLU A 184 15.11 -17.76 20.50
CA GLU A 184 14.81 -18.12 21.89
C GLU A 184 15.95 -18.31 22.89
N CYS A 185 15.96 -17.46 23.93
CA CYS A 185 15.86 -17.95 25.31
C CYS A 185 15.40 -16.83 26.28
N VAL A 186 14.27 -16.99 27.01
CA VAL A 186 13.71 -15.95 27.91
C VAL A 186 13.20 -16.54 29.23
N THR A 187 13.54 -15.91 30.37
CA THR A 187 12.53 -15.62 31.42
C THR A 187 12.76 -14.28 32.13
N GLY A 188 11.89 -13.29 31.82
CA GLY A 188 11.45 -12.24 32.74
C GLY A 188 12.20 -10.89 32.72
N SER A 189 11.57 -9.90 32.08
CA SER A 189 11.95 -8.46 31.93
C SER A 189 13.38 -8.26 31.44
N GLU A 190 13.67 -8.07 30.15
CA GLU A 190 13.02 -7.21 29.15
C GLU A 190 13.24 -7.81 27.74
N PRO A 191 12.34 -7.64 26.76
CA PRO A 191 12.66 -8.00 25.38
C PRO A 191 13.55 -6.89 24.82
N GLU A 192 14.85 -6.94 25.10
CA GLU A 192 15.80 -5.99 24.51
C GLU A 192 15.98 -6.39 23.05
N CYS A 193 15.16 -5.79 22.18
CA CYS A 193 15.33 -5.86 20.73
C CYS A 193 16.59 -5.07 20.30
N ASP A 194 17.74 -5.36 20.91
CA ASP A 194 18.98 -4.60 20.81
C ASP A 194 20.07 -5.31 19.99
N GLY A 195 19.82 -6.58 19.60
CA GLY A 195 20.69 -7.38 18.75
C GLY A 195 21.73 -8.23 19.49
N TRP A 196 21.62 -8.39 20.82
CA TRP A 196 22.54 -9.21 21.62
C TRP A 196 21.92 -10.55 22.05
N LEU A 197 22.75 -11.59 22.14
CA LEU A 197 22.35 -12.95 22.55
C LEU A 197 22.21 -13.02 24.09
N ASP A 198 21.00 -13.21 24.63
CA ASP A 198 20.73 -13.27 26.08
C ASP A 198 21.10 -14.62 26.71
N CYS A 199 22.41 -14.85 26.91
CA CYS A 199 22.91 -15.98 27.71
C CYS A 199 23.02 -15.65 29.22
N PHE A 200 22.74 -14.41 29.63
CA PHE A 200 22.88 -13.94 31.02
C PHE A 200 21.69 -14.33 31.91
N ALA A 201 20.51 -14.56 31.33
CA ALA A 201 19.40 -15.12 32.07
C ALA A 201 19.68 -16.58 32.50
N ALA A 202 19.50 -16.88 33.79
CA ALA A 202 19.73 -18.22 34.35
C ALA A 202 18.86 -19.34 33.73
N ALA A 203 17.80 -18.98 33.00
CA ALA A 203 16.99 -19.91 32.22
C ALA A 203 17.62 -20.31 30.88
N CYS A 204 18.62 -19.56 30.41
CA CYS A 204 19.25 -19.67 29.11
C CYS A 204 20.59 -20.42 29.19
N MET A 205 21.33 -20.20 30.28
CA MET A 205 22.61 -20.85 30.57
C MET A 205 22.50 -22.37 30.50
N ASN A 206 23.31 -23.01 29.65
CA ASN A 206 23.41 -24.47 29.50
C ASN A 206 22.11 -25.20 29.09
N VAL A 207 21.07 -24.46 28.69
CA VAL A 207 19.79 -25.02 28.22
C VAL A 207 19.65 -24.84 26.72
N HIS A 208 19.94 -23.64 26.21
CA HIS A 208 19.85 -23.37 24.78
C HIS A 208 21.14 -23.78 24.06
N PRO A 209 21.07 -24.37 22.85
CA PRO A 209 22.26 -24.77 22.14
C PRO A 209 23.27 -23.62 22.01
N TYR A 210 22.86 -22.39 21.73
CA TYR A 210 23.80 -21.29 21.53
C TYR A 210 24.49 -20.78 22.81
N CYS A 211 23.97 -21.13 24.01
CA CYS A 211 24.53 -20.76 25.32
C CYS A 211 25.16 -21.99 26.03
N THR A 212 25.77 -22.88 25.26
CA THR A 212 26.62 -23.96 25.80
C THR A 212 28.07 -23.69 25.48
N ASP A 213 28.91 -23.78 26.49
CA ASP A 213 30.32 -23.50 26.38
C ASP A 213 31.01 -24.50 25.44
N GLY A 214 31.81 -23.93 24.55
CA GLY A 214 32.81 -24.66 23.81
C GLY A 214 34.07 -24.90 24.64
N THR A 215 35.16 -25.15 23.94
CA THR A 215 36.46 -25.45 24.58
C THR A 215 37.55 -24.49 24.16
N ALA A 216 37.30 -23.62 23.18
CA ALA A 216 38.31 -22.72 22.67
C ALA A 216 38.46 -21.51 23.62
N PRO A 217 39.66 -21.27 24.18
CA PRO A 217 39.86 -20.16 25.11
C PRO A 217 39.76 -18.81 24.39
N THR A 218 39.62 -17.74 25.17
CA THR A 218 39.65 -16.35 24.70
C THR A 218 40.81 -16.12 23.73
N GLY A 219 40.57 -15.40 22.62
CA GLY A 219 41.56 -15.18 21.56
C GLY A 219 41.64 -16.25 20.47
N SER A 220 41.00 -17.40 20.67
CA SER A 220 40.93 -18.47 19.68
C SER A 220 40.03 -18.13 18.49
N ALA A 221 40.21 -18.84 17.38
CA ALA A 221 39.36 -18.71 16.20
C ALA A 221 38.02 -19.38 16.44
N CYS A 222 36.95 -18.82 15.89
CA CYS A 222 35.60 -19.35 16.06
C CYS A 222 34.73 -19.06 14.84
N GLN A 223 33.70 -19.88 14.66
CA GLN A 223 32.64 -19.66 13.69
C GLN A 223 31.27 -19.56 14.37
N SER A 224 31.15 -20.07 15.60
CA SER A 224 29.95 -20.07 16.43
C SER A 224 30.30 -19.74 17.88
N HIS A 225 29.34 -19.15 18.59
CA HIS A 225 29.38 -18.91 20.04
C HIS A 225 29.75 -20.20 20.80
N ARG A 226 29.23 -21.36 20.35
CA ARG A 226 29.51 -22.69 20.91
C ARG A 226 30.96 -23.16 20.79
N ASP A 227 31.80 -22.48 20.01
CA ASP A 227 33.20 -22.85 19.91
C ASP A 227 33.98 -22.38 21.14
N CYS A 228 33.49 -21.32 21.79
CA CYS A 228 34.20 -20.55 22.79
C CYS A 228 33.90 -21.04 24.20
N ALA A 229 34.94 -21.20 25.00
CA ALA A 229 34.82 -21.49 26.42
C ALA A 229 34.45 -20.21 27.18
N SER A 230 33.58 -20.32 28.18
CA SER A 230 33.26 -19.24 29.11
C SER A 230 33.17 -19.73 30.56
N ASN A 231 33.15 -18.80 31.49
CA ASN A 231 33.00 -18.97 32.93
C ASN A 231 31.62 -18.49 33.41
N GLY A 232 30.56 -18.87 32.72
CA GLY A 232 29.25 -18.30 33.06
C GLY A 232 28.10 -18.75 32.17
N GLY A 233 28.37 -19.49 31.09
CA GLY A 233 27.35 -19.89 30.14
C GLY A 233 27.09 -18.86 29.05
N ASP A 234 27.94 -17.84 28.91
CA ASP A 234 27.83 -16.71 27.98
C ASP A 234 28.96 -16.63 26.94
N PRO A 235 29.26 -17.72 26.22
CA PRO A 235 30.33 -17.72 25.24
C PRO A 235 29.96 -16.82 24.03
N TYR A 236 30.87 -15.97 23.61
CA TYR A 236 30.70 -15.09 22.46
C TYR A 236 31.78 -15.32 21.40
N CYS A 237 31.33 -15.45 20.15
CA CYS A 237 32.23 -15.46 19.01
C CYS A 237 32.11 -14.12 18.31
N TRP A 238 33.08 -13.24 18.48
CA TRP A 238 33.19 -12.02 17.68
C TRP A 238 33.60 -12.43 16.26
N ARG A 239 32.69 -12.39 15.31
CA ARG A 239 32.85 -12.98 13.97
C ARG A 239 33.62 -12.08 13.02
N GLU A 240 34.05 -12.67 11.92
CA GLU A 240 34.67 -11.95 10.80
C GLU A 240 33.78 -10.85 10.22
N ALA A 241 32.46 -11.07 10.19
CA ALA A 241 31.49 -10.07 9.75
C ALA A 241 31.45 -8.82 10.65
N GLU A 242 31.86 -8.97 11.90
CA GLU A 242 31.89 -7.91 12.92
C GLU A 242 33.29 -7.29 13.06
N GLY A 243 34.24 -7.68 12.19
CA GLY A 243 35.58 -7.08 12.13
C GLY A 243 36.68 -7.87 12.83
N ALA A 244 36.41 -9.10 13.31
CA ALA A 244 37.41 -9.98 13.92
C ALA A 244 37.94 -11.03 12.92
N PRO A 245 39.15 -10.88 12.35
CA PRO A 245 39.65 -11.76 11.29
C PRO A 245 39.71 -13.23 11.70
N GLY A 246 38.88 -14.07 11.10
CA GLY A 246 38.79 -15.51 11.42
C GLY A 246 38.09 -15.83 12.74
N GLY A 247 37.37 -14.87 13.31
CA GLY A 247 36.60 -15.01 14.55
C GLY A 247 37.45 -14.90 15.82
N TYR A 248 36.92 -14.34 16.88
CA TYR A 248 37.61 -14.21 18.17
C TYR A 248 36.71 -14.73 19.28
N CYS A 249 37.15 -15.82 19.92
CA CYS A 249 36.48 -16.30 21.11
C CYS A 249 36.66 -15.32 22.25
N THR A 250 35.56 -15.03 22.92
CA THR A 250 35.47 -14.18 24.10
C THR A 250 34.21 -14.59 24.89
N GLU A 251 33.98 -13.93 26.00
CA GLU A 251 32.74 -13.99 26.77
C GLU A 251 32.39 -12.57 27.19
N LEU A 252 31.13 -12.38 27.57
CA LEU A 252 30.74 -11.15 28.23
C LEU A 252 31.28 -11.20 29.66
N CYS A 253 31.62 -10.04 30.23
CA CYS A 253 32.19 -9.99 31.57
C CYS A 253 31.67 -8.80 32.36
N ASP A 254 31.61 -8.98 33.67
CA ASP A 254 31.32 -7.91 34.63
C ASP A 254 32.65 -7.26 35.06
N GLU A 255 32.85 -5.99 34.67
CA GLU A 255 34.05 -5.21 35.02
C GLU A 255 34.27 -5.08 36.54
N LEU A 256 33.22 -5.27 37.37
CA LEU A 256 33.33 -5.27 38.82
C LEU A 256 33.68 -6.64 39.41
N ALA A 257 33.46 -7.72 38.65
CA ALA A 257 33.71 -9.10 39.07
C ALA A 257 35.02 -9.68 38.49
N GLU A 258 35.50 -9.17 37.35
CA GLU A 258 36.64 -9.69 36.59
C GLU A 258 36.56 -11.22 36.38
N ASP A 259 35.46 -11.69 35.77
CA ASP A 259 35.11 -13.11 35.61
C ASP A 259 35.77 -13.84 34.43
N CYS A 260 36.59 -13.12 33.65
CA CYS A 260 37.31 -13.63 32.48
C CYS A 260 38.18 -14.88 32.73
N PRO A 261 38.14 -15.91 31.85
CA PRO A 261 38.92 -17.13 32.01
C PRO A 261 40.41 -16.94 31.70
N GLY A 262 41.23 -17.77 32.35
CA GLY A 262 42.65 -17.86 32.05
C GLY A 262 43.41 -16.58 32.35
N ASP A 263 44.13 -16.09 31.36
CA ASP A 263 44.91 -14.85 31.39
C ASP A 263 44.22 -13.68 30.66
N SER A 264 42.94 -13.80 30.33
CA SER A 264 42.18 -12.71 29.72
C SER A 264 41.77 -11.63 30.74
N THR A 265 41.33 -10.48 30.24
CA THR A 265 40.90 -9.34 31.05
C THR A 265 39.61 -8.75 30.52
N CYS A 266 38.76 -8.26 31.42
CA CYS A 266 37.53 -7.60 31.03
C CYS A 266 37.85 -6.19 30.51
N ALA A 267 37.36 -5.85 29.32
CA ALA A 267 37.33 -4.49 28.83
C ALA A 267 36.08 -4.29 27.96
N PHE A 268 35.36 -3.18 28.15
CA PHE A 268 34.12 -2.90 27.43
C PHE A 268 33.08 -4.03 27.59
N SER A 269 33.00 -4.61 28.79
CA SER A 269 32.13 -5.75 29.09
C SER A 269 32.40 -7.02 28.24
N THR A 270 33.61 -7.15 27.69
CA THR A 270 34.05 -8.33 26.92
C THR A 270 35.45 -8.78 27.35
N CYS A 271 35.69 -10.09 27.37
CA CYS A 271 37.01 -10.62 27.74
C CYS A 271 37.99 -10.60 26.57
N PHE A 272 39.15 -10.00 26.78
CA PHE A 272 40.23 -10.01 25.81
C PHE A 272 41.48 -10.67 26.35
N ASP A 273 42.12 -11.45 25.49
CA ASP A 273 43.41 -12.07 25.73
C ASP A 273 44.50 -11.01 25.98
N ARG A 274 45.25 -11.18 27.06
CA ARG A 274 46.29 -10.22 27.46
C ARG A 274 47.55 -10.44 26.63
N CYS A 275 48.27 -9.34 26.39
CA CYS A 275 49.51 -9.39 25.63
C CYS A 275 50.55 -8.43 26.20
N SER A 276 51.82 -8.69 25.90
CA SER A 276 52.93 -7.78 26.14
C SER A 276 53.55 -7.27 24.84
N ILE A 277 53.49 -8.07 23.78
CA ILE A 277 54.01 -7.76 22.44
C ILE A 277 53.13 -8.41 21.35
N ASP A 278 53.18 -7.90 20.12
CA ASP A 278 52.36 -8.42 19.00
C ASP A 278 52.47 -9.94 18.78
N PRO A 279 53.63 -10.61 18.94
CA PRO A 279 53.72 -12.07 18.82
C PRO A 279 52.93 -12.88 19.84
N ASP A 280 52.44 -12.24 20.92
CA ASP A 280 51.55 -12.90 21.88
C ASP A 280 50.14 -13.05 21.27
N CYS A 281 49.79 -12.23 20.28
CA CYS A 281 48.51 -12.25 19.60
C CYS A 281 48.50 -13.17 18.36
N ARG A 282 47.32 -13.70 18.04
CA ARG A 282 47.10 -14.50 16.83
C ARG A 282 47.32 -13.64 15.57
N PRO A 283 47.78 -14.21 14.44
CA PRO A 283 47.84 -13.49 13.17
C PRO A 283 46.52 -12.78 12.82
N GLY A 284 46.63 -11.50 12.46
CA GLY A 284 45.47 -10.60 12.25
C GLY A 284 45.12 -9.74 13.46
N TYR A 285 45.80 -9.94 14.59
CA TYR A 285 45.63 -9.19 15.84
C TYR A 285 46.95 -8.56 16.25
N SER A 286 46.87 -7.42 16.93
CA SER A 286 48.01 -6.65 17.45
C SER A 286 47.84 -6.39 18.94
N CYS A 287 48.96 -6.23 19.64
CA CYS A 287 48.95 -5.96 21.06
C CYS A 287 48.74 -4.47 21.32
N GLN A 288 47.53 -4.09 21.72
CA GLN A 288 47.15 -2.69 21.88
C GLN A 288 47.10 -2.29 23.36
N SER A 289 47.84 -1.24 23.70
CA SER A 289 47.84 -0.62 25.03
C SER A 289 46.81 0.50 25.14
N GLY A 290 46.22 0.69 26.33
CA GLY A 290 45.34 1.82 26.62
C GLY A 290 43.85 1.55 26.39
N VAL A 291 43.51 0.29 26.14
CA VAL A 291 42.13 -0.23 26.13
C VAL A 291 41.64 -0.44 27.56
N ASP A 292 42.51 -0.98 28.42
CA ASP A 292 42.40 -0.99 29.89
C ASP A 292 43.60 -0.18 30.47
N PRO A 293 43.44 0.56 31.58
CA PRO A 293 44.54 1.34 32.18
C PRO A 293 45.70 0.51 32.73
N THR A 294 45.53 -0.81 32.85
CA THR A 294 46.41 -1.71 33.59
C THR A 294 47.08 -2.74 32.68
N TYR A 295 46.46 -3.12 31.56
CA TYR A 295 46.96 -4.17 30.67
C TYR A 295 46.81 -3.82 29.18
N SER A 296 47.61 -4.47 28.34
CA SER A 296 47.43 -4.49 26.88
C SER A 296 46.69 -5.76 26.47
N VAL A 297 45.89 -5.66 25.41
CA VAL A 297 45.04 -6.75 24.93
C VAL A 297 45.18 -6.98 23.43
N CYS A 298 44.89 -8.20 22.98
CA CYS A 298 44.91 -8.55 21.57
C CYS A 298 43.63 -8.10 20.87
N LEU A 299 43.75 -7.12 19.95
CA LEU A 299 42.64 -6.60 19.14
C LEU A 299 42.95 -6.74 17.64
N PRO A 300 41.92 -6.78 16.76
CA PRO A 300 42.13 -6.75 15.32
C PRO A 300 43.09 -5.63 14.90
N ALA A 301 44.07 -5.99 14.06
CA ALA A 301 45.13 -5.09 13.58
C ALA A 301 44.73 -4.22 12.38
#